data_AF-A0A7Y2MPE5-F1
#
_entry.id   AF-A0A7Y2MPE5-F1
#
_cell.length_a   1.000
_cell.length_b   1.000
_cell.length_c   1.000
_cell.angle_alpha   90.00
_cell.angle_beta   90.00
_cell.angle_gamma   90.00
#
_symmetry.space_group_name_H-M   'P 1'
#
loop_
_entity.id
_entity.type
_entity.pdbx_description
1 polymer ?
#
loop_
_entity_poly.entity_id
_entity_poly.type
_entity_poly.pdbx_seq_one_letter_code
_entity_poly.pdbx_strand_id
1 'polypeptide(L)'
;KFFLNDELQWTRALNFGNDSNMEVNYANAVDKEGNFIITSSLYNEHHGKIHKITPQNEYTLINTGDHISKIVILSNNWIFTFFEDYSIRVYNPELELINMEQYDQNYFYGENYPSLIEKNNKVLLNVRHKYLVMVFDQYGKYKDRFALEGLIHPSVAFFDENDNFNVYHTIGKGIYSEHAYQWRRITISRYSNIVKDYIGENSASDEDNDGVLDFYDQCPETPPGTSVNIIGCPVVPLPSNNLKLSTKDETCLGKNNGHLVVNVDVENNYIIELNGEKHEFSLGISFEALAPGSYTACIMVKNEPRTRKCYQFEIQAGQTLKAATEITGKSMAINIKNGSAPFDVELNGKYLGSFHDKNFEIPIQNGGRLEIRSAYACEGNIELLVSSKESILLATNPVDQVAEFIMSKPYEKVALKLYNSSSQLVISEVMEPSENNRLFLDVSSLPEGVYYAQVQLRNLHTIKLIKR
;
A
#
# COMPACT_ATOMS: atom_id res chain seq x y z
N LYS A 1 22.56 -19.55 10.13
CA LYS A 1 23.46 -19.57 8.95
C LYS A 1 24.01 -20.98 8.82
N PHE A 2 23.98 -21.56 7.62
CA PHE A 2 24.64 -22.83 7.31
C PHE A 2 25.19 -22.74 5.89
N PHE A 3 25.99 -23.70 5.44
CA PHE A 3 26.47 -23.76 4.07
C PHE A 3 25.76 -24.90 3.33
N LEU A 4 25.29 -24.64 2.12
CA LEU A 4 24.79 -25.66 1.19
C LEU A 4 25.57 -25.50 -0.12
N ASN A 5 26.24 -26.56 -0.56
CA ASN A 5 27.11 -26.54 -1.75
C ASN A 5 28.17 -25.41 -1.70
N ASP A 6 28.83 -25.23 -0.55
CA ASP A 6 29.84 -24.20 -0.30
C ASP A 6 29.36 -22.74 -0.42
N GLU A 7 28.06 -22.51 -0.59
CA GLU A 7 27.45 -21.19 -0.53
C GLU A 7 26.89 -20.90 0.88
N LEU A 8 27.19 -19.70 1.40
CA LEU A 8 26.68 -19.25 2.69
C LEU A 8 25.17 -19.02 2.61
N GLN A 9 24.42 -19.94 3.21
CA GLN A 9 22.97 -19.84 3.36
C GLN A 9 22.62 -19.10 4.65
N TRP A 10 21.65 -18.19 4.54
CA TRP A 10 21.09 -17.49 5.68
C TRP A 10 19.85 -18.24 6.18
N THR A 11 19.82 -18.54 7.47
CA THR A 11 18.61 -19.00 8.13
C THR A 11 18.07 -17.86 8.98
N ARG A 12 16.78 -17.59 8.84
CA ARG A 12 16.03 -16.90 9.89
C ARG A 12 15.62 -17.96 10.90
N ALA A 13 15.82 -17.68 12.18
CA ALA A 13 15.37 -18.55 13.27
C ALA A 13 14.14 -17.89 13.90
N LEU A 14 13.06 -18.64 14.04
CA LEU A 14 11.98 -18.27 14.94
C LEU A 14 12.37 -18.74 16.33
N ASN A 15 12.56 -17.78 17.24
CA ASN A 15 12.84 -18.07 18.63
C ASN A 15 11.51 -18.11 19.39
N PHE A 16 11.10 -19.30 19.80
CA PHE A 16 9.97 -19.53 20.69
C PHE A 16 10.45 -19.35 22.14
N GLY A 17 10.67 -18.11 22.59
CA GLY A 17 10.97 -17.84 24.00
C GLY A 17 11.80 -16.58 24.29
N ASN A 18 11.60 -16.08 25.51
CA ASN A 18 12.55 -15.22 26.24
C ASN A 18 13.01 -16.02 27.47
N ASP A 19 14.22 -15.79 27.99
CA ASP A 19 14.96 -16.64 28.94
C ASP A 19 14.21 -17.08 30.23
N SER A 20 13.01 -16.56 30.50
CA SER A 20 12.18 -16.85 31.67
C SER A 20 11.08 -17.91 31.46
N ASN A 21 10.54 -18.12 30.24
CA ASN A 21 9.46 -19.10 29.99
C ASN A 21 9.73 -19.90 28.70
N MET A 22 9.88 -21.22 28.81
CA MET A 22 10.18 -22.10 27.67
C MET A 22 8.89 -22.41 26.90
N GLU A 23 8.80 -21.90 25.67
CA GLU A 23 7.72 -22.22 24.74
C GLU A 23 8.13 -23.47 23.94
N VAL A 24 7.36 -24.55 24.08
CA VAL A 24 7.67 -25.85 23.50
C VAL A 24 6.96 -25.99 22.16
N ASN A 25 7.68 -26.53 21.18
CA ASN A 25 7.14 -26.92 19.88
C ASN A 25 6.56 -28.35 19.98
N TYR A 26 5.34 -28.54 19.50
CA TYR A 26 4.63 -29.82 19.67
C TYR A 26 4.34 -30.53 18.36
N ALA A 27 3.97 -29.79 17.32
CA ALA A 27 3.75 -30.36 16.00
C ALA A 27 4.07 -29.34 14.90
N ASN A 28 4.49 -29.86 13.75
CA ASN A 28 4.84 -29.06 12.59
C ASN A 28 4.28 -29.72 11.33
N ALA A 29 3.90 -28.90 10.35
CA ALA A 29 3.47 -29.36 9.04
C ALA A 29 3.86 -28.34 7.97
N VAL A 30 3.83 -28.79 6.71
CA VAL A 30 4.00 -27.93 5.54
C VAL A 30 2.74 -28.08 4.70
N ASP A 31 2.12 -26.97 4.31
CA ASP A 31 0.97 -27.00 3.43
C ASP A 31 1.37 -27.11 1.95
N LYS A 32 0.40 -27.21 1.04
CA LYS A 32 0.67 -27.40 -0.40
C LYS A 32 1.33 -26.18 -1.06
N GLU A 33 1.24 -25.01 -0.44
CA GLU A 33 1.88 -23.77 -0.90
C GLU A 33 3.32 -23.64 -0.38
N GLY A 34 3.76 -24.58 0.47
CA GLY A 34 5.07 -24.54 1.11
C GLY A 34 5.11 -23.66 2.35
N ASN A 35 3.97 -23.22 2.87
CA ASN A 35 3.93 -22.49 4.13
C ASN A 35 4.26 -23.47 5.28
N PHE A 36 5.12 -23.04 6.18
CA PHE A 36 5.50 -23.82 7.35
C PHE A 36 4.57 -23.47 8.52
N ILE A 37 3.82 -24.47 8.98
CA ILE A 37 2.88 -24.37 10.08
C ILE A 37 3.49 -25.01 11.32
N ILE A 38 3.52 -24.27 12.41
CA ILE A 38 4.14 -24.68 13.68
C ILE A 38 3.14 -24.50 14.80
N THR A 39 3.00 -25.49 15.67
CA THR A 39 2.26 -25.34 16.92
C THR A 39 3.22 -25.23 18.10
N SER A 40 2.92 -24.28 18.98
CA SER A 40 3.65 -24.10 20.22
C SER A 40 2.70 -23.94 21.41
N SER A 41 3.22 -24.17 22.60
CA SER A 41 2.52 -23.89 23.86
C SER A 41 3.55 -23.64 24.96
N LEU A 42 3.22 -22.74 25.89
CA LEU A 42 4.03 -22.51 27.07
C LEU A 42 4.03 -23.78 27.93
N TYR A 43 5.23 -24.18 28.39
CA TYR A 43 5.38 -25.37 29.22
C TYR A 43 4.52 -25.26 30.49
N ASN A 44 3.59 -26.20 30.69
CA ASN A 44 2.59 -26.24 31.77
C ASN A 44 1.50 -25.16 31.76
N GLU A 45 1.27 -24.47 30.63
CA GLU A 45 0.17 -23.50 30.52
C GLU A 45 -0.72 -23.75 29.29
N HIS A 46 -2.03 -23.51 29.43
CA HIS A 46 -3.03 -23.57 28.37
C HIS A 46 -2.93 -22.34 27.44
N HIS A 47 -1.79 -22.18 26.77
CA HIS A 47 -1.52 -21.07 25.85
C HIS A 47 -0.97 -21.59 24.52
N GLY A 48 -1.76 -22.43 23.84
CA GLY A 48 -1.43 -22.89 22.50
C GLY A 48 -1.43 -21.77 21.48
N LYS A 49 -0.56 -21.91 20.47
CA LYS A 49 -0.45 -21.03 19.32
C LYS A 49 -0.27 -21.83 18.05
N ILE A 50 -0.79 -21.27 16.95
CA ILE A 50 -0.47 -21.71 15.59
C ILE A 50 0.28 -20.59 14.92
N HIS A 51 1.46 -20.91 14.40
CA HIS A 51 2.33 -20.01 13.67
C HIS A 51 2.35 -20.45 12.21
N LYS A 52 2.28 -19.48 11.28
CA LYS A 52 2.43 -19.71 9.85
C LYS A 52 3.58 -18.85 9.33
N ILE A 53 4.44 -19.46 8.53
CA ILE A 53 5.53 -18.78 7.83
C ILE A 53 5.40 -19.10 6.34
N THR A 54 5.32 -18.09 5.49
CA THR A 54 5.25 -18.31 4.03
C THR A 54 6.65 -18.49 3.43
N PRO A 55 6.77 -19.09 2.21
CA PRO A 55 8.03 -19.11 1.48
C PRO A 55 8.65 -17.72 1.24
N GLN A 56 7.81 -16.67 1.23
CA GLN A 56 8.21 -15.27 1.10
C GLN A 56 8.67 -14.66 2.45
N ASN A 57 8.71 -15.44 3.53
CA ASN A 57 9.03 -15.03 4.90
C ASN A 57 8.01 -14.09 5.55
N GLU A 58 6.75 -14.15 5.15
CA GLU A 58 5.66 -13.50 5.88
C GLU A 58 5.28 -14.36 7.08
N TYR A 59 5.01 -13.73 8.22
CA TYR A 59 4.75 -14.42 9.49
C TYR A 59 3.42 -13.97 10.08
N THR A 60 2.57 -14.95 10.41
CA THR A 60 1.32 -14.76 11.13
C THR A 60 1.19 -15.76 12.27
N LEU A 61 0.43 -15.40 13.31
CA LEU A 61 0.15 -16.32 14.42
C LEU A 61 -1.26 -16.08 14.97
N ILE A 62 -1.82 -17.12 15.57
CA ILE A 62 -3.01 -17.04 16.41
C ILE A 62 -2.76 -17.69 17.77
N ASN A 63 -3.47 -17.21 18.80
CA ASN A 63 -3.55 -17.90 20.08
C ASN A 63 -4.79 -18.78 20.06
N THR A 64 -4.62 -20.05 20.38
CA THR A 64 -5.72 -21.02 20.43
C THR A 64 -6.24 -21.23 21.85
N GLY A 65 -5.50 -20.80 22.87
CA GLY A 65 -5.95 -20.80 24.27
C GLY A 65 -5.94 -22.17 24.94
N ASP A 66 -5.64 -23.26 24.24
CA ASP A 66 -5.38 -24.57 24.84
C ASP A 66 -4.29 -25.31 24.06
N HIS A 67 -3.74 -26.37 24.67
CA HIS A 67 -2.62 -27.13 24.16
C HIS A 67 -2.99 -27.93 22.89
N ILE A 68 -2.27 -27.69 21.79
CA ILE A 68 -2.47 -28.41 20.53
C ILE A 68 -1.62 -29.68 20.54
N SER A 69 -2.27 -30.82 20.69
CA SER A 69 -1.62 -32.14 20.71
C SER A 69 -1.14 -32.59 19.33
N LYS A 70 -1.99 -32.41 18.30
CA LYS A 70 -1.68 -32.82 16.92
C LYS A 70 -2.29 -31.88 15.88
N ILE A 71 -1.64 -31.86 14.72
CA ILE A 71 -2.05 -31.14 13.52
C ILE A 71 -1.93 -32.06 12.31
N VAL A 72 -2.84 -31.89 11.34
CA VAL A 72 -2.68 -32.36 9.96
C VAL A 72 -3.16 -31.27 9.01
N ILE A 73 -2.46 -31.11 7.88
CA ILE A 73 -2.89 -30.19 6.82
C ILE A 73 -3.73 -30.98 5.83
N LEU A 74 -4.92 -30.47 5.55
CA LEU A 74 -5.87 -31.09 4.64
C LEU A 74 -5.54 -30.78 3.17
N SER A 75 -6.21 -31.49 2.28
CA SER A 75 -6.01 -31.31 0.84
C SER A 75 -6.39 -29.91 0.33
N ASN A 76 -7.27 -29.18 1.03
CA ASN A 76 -7.65 -27.81 0.74
C ASN A 76 -6.81 -26.76 1.52
N ASN A 77 -5.66 -27.15 2.08
CA ASN A 77 -4.79 -26.33 2.95
C ASN A 77 -5.39 -25.94 4.31
N TRP A 78 -6.53 -26.51 4.70
CA TRP A 78 -7.05 -26.32 6.05
C TRP A 78 -6.19 -26.99 7.10
N ILE A 79 -6.13 -26.36 8.26
CA ILE A 79 -5.37 -26.78 9.40
C ILE A 79 -6.33 -27.48 10.37
N PHE A 80 -6.27 -28.80 10.38
CA PHE A 80 -7.04 -29.61 11.31
C PHE A 80 -6.21 -29.87 12.56
N THR A 81 -6.77 -29.58 13.72
CA THR A 81 -6.05 -29.68 15.00
C THR A 81 -6.84 -30.46 16.03
N PHE A 82 -6.11 -31.19 16.87
CA PHE A 82 -6.64 -31.92 18.03
C PHE A 82 -5.96 -31.40 19.30
N PHE A 83 -6.76 -31.04 20.29
CA PHE A 83 -6.34 -30.39 21.53
C PHE A 83 -6.36 -31.34 22.73
N GLU A 84 -5.66 -30.98 23.80
CA GLU A 84 -5.70 -31.72 25.07
C GLU A 84 -7.04 -31.67 25.79
N ASP A 85 -7.81 -30.58 25.61
CA ASP A 85 -9.21 -30.54 26.03
C ASP A 85 -10.13 -31.50 25.26
N TYR A 86 -9.61 -32.28 24.30
CA TYR A 86 -10.38 -33.17 23.40
C TYR A 86 -11.27 -32.43 22.39
N SER A 87 -11.00 -31.14 22.14
CA SER A 87 -11.61 -30.42 21.03
C SER A 87 -10.88 -30.69 19.72
N ILE A 88 -11.66 -30.73 18.65
CA ILE A 88 -11.18 -30.64 17.28
C ILE A 88 -11.48 -29.25 16.77
N ARG A 89 -10.47 -28.59 16.22
CA ARG A 89 -10.62 -27.24 15.64
C ARG A 89 -10.03 -27.22 14.25
N VAL A 90 -10.74 -26.58 13.33
CA VAL A 90 -10.36 -26.48 11.94
C VAL A 90 -10.17 -25.01 11.61
N TYR A 91 -9.03 -24.66 11.03
CA TYR A 91 -8.70 -23.31 10.60
C TYR A 91 -8.48 -23.26 9.09
N ASN A 92 -8.86 -22.15 8.46
CA ASN A 92 -8.52 -21.89 7.05
C ASN A 92 -7.04 -21.49 6.91
N PRO A 93 -6.52 -21.34 5.68
CA PRO A 93 -5.13 -20.94 5.44
C PRO A 93 -4.76 -19.58 6.05
N GLU A 94 -5.73 -18.70 6.26
CA GLU A 94 -5.61 -17.39 6.90
C GLU A 94 -5.58 -17.45 8.45
N LEU A 95 -5.64 -18.66 9.04
CA LEU A 95 -5.72 -18.91 10.48
C LEU A 95 -7.04 -18.46 11.15
N GLU A 96 -8.11 -18.30 10.38
CA GLU A 96 -9.45 -18.06 10.91
C GLU A 96 -10.11 -19.40 11.29
N LEU A 97 -10.77 -19.42 12.45
CA LEU A 97 -11.45 -20.61 12.96
C LEU A 97 -12.72 -20.88 12.13
N ILE A 98 -12.75 -22.04 11.45
CA ILE A 98 -13.89 -22.50 10.65
C ILE A 98 -14.87 -23.30 11.50
N ASN A 99 -14.37 -24.25 12.29
CA ASN A 99 -15.21 -25.04 13.18
C ASN A 99 -14.48 -25.44 14.46
N MET A 100 -15.24 -25.62 15.54
CA MET A 100 -14.78 -26.15 16.81
C MET A 100 -15.83 -27.13 17.32
N GLU A 101 -15.41 -28.38 17.52
CA GLU A 101 -16.25 -29.45 18.07
C GLU A 101 -15.58 -30.01 19.32
N GLN A 102 -16.32 -30.02 20.42
CA GLN A 102 -15.87 -30.55 21.71
C GLN A 102 -16.38 -31.97 21.88
N TYR A 103 -15.49 -32.93 22.08
CA TYR A 103 -15.87 -34.33 22.26
C TYR A 103 -15.69 -34.79 23.71
N ASP A 104 -16.42 -35.85 24.10
CA ASP A 104 -16.32 -36.43 25.44
C ASP A 104 -14.96 -37.13 25.62
N GLN A 105 -14.25 -36.80 26.70
CA GLN A 105 -13.00 -37.42 27.12
C GLN A 105 -13.04 -38.96 27.12
N ASN A 106 -14.19 -39.58 27.33
CA ASN A 106 -14.35 -41.04 27.32
C ASN A 106 -14.04 -41.68 25.96
N TYR A 107 -14.09 -40.90 24.87
CA TYR A 107 -13.69 -41.35 23.53
C TYR A 107 -12.16 -41.42 23.36
N PHE A 108 -11.41 -40.66 24.17
CA PHE A 108 -9.95 -40.46 24.01
C PHE A 108 -9.16 -40.77 25.30
N TYR A 109 -9.80 -41.39 26.29
CA TYR A 109 -9.26 -41.55 27.64
C TYR A 109 -7.93 -42.34 27.66
N GLY A 110 -6.86 -41.68 28.13
CA GLY A 110 -5.53 -42.28 28.33
C GLY A 110 -4.53 -42.09 27.18
N GLU A 111 -4.83 -41.23 26.21
CA GLU A 111 -3.94 -40.94 25.09
C GLU A 111 -2.96 -39.80 25.38
N ASN A 112 -1.67 -40.08 25.27
CA ASN A 112 -0.64 -39.03 25.30
C ASN A 112 -0.13 -38.67 23.88
N TYR A 113 -0.42 -39.48 22.85
CA TYR A 113 0.17 -39.32 21.50
C TYR A 113 -0.72 -39.89 20.37
N PRO A 114 -1.88 -39.29 20.05
CA PRO A 114 -2.67 -39.71 18.90
C PRO A 114 -1.92 -39.50 17.57
N SER A 115 -2.29 -40.23 16.52
CA SER A 115 -1.83 -39.91 15.16
C SER A 115 -2.99 -39.41 14.30
N LEU A 116 -2.81 -38.23 13.69
CA LEU A 116 -3.73 -37.65 12.70
C LEU A 116 -3.21 -37.90 11.30
N ILE A 117 -4.07 -38.42 10.43
CA ILE A 117 -3.75 -38.71 9.03
C ILE A 117 -4.90 -38.22 8.18
N GLU A 118 -4.59 -37.44 7.16
CA GLU A 118 -5.56 -37.08 6.14
C GLU A 118 -5.55 -38.13 5.03
N LYS A 119 -6.76 -38.45 4.55
CA LYS A 119 -6.98 -39.17 3.30
C LYS A 119 -8.34 -38.79 2.74
N ASN A 120 -8.36 -38.39 1.47
CA ASN A 120 -9.57 -38.01 0.74
C ASN A 120 -10.42 -36.99 1.52
N ASN A 121 -9.75 -35.97 2.09
CA ASN A 121 -10.37 -34.89 2.87
C ASN A 121 -11.14 -35.35 4.12
N LYS A 122 -10.85 -36.57 4.58
CA LYS A 122 -11.24 -37.07 5.89
C LYS A 122 -10.01 -37.21 6.75
N VAL A 123 -10.21 -37.08 8.05
CA VAL A 123 -9.14 -37.18 9.03
C VAL A 123 -9.36 -38.42 9.87
N LEU A 124 -8.36 -39.29 9.87
CA LEU A 124 -8.28 -40.44 10.75
C LEU A 124 -7.52 -40.05 12.00
N LEU A 125 -8.19 -40.15 13.14
CA LEU A 125 -7.60 -40.01 14.46
C LEU A 125 -7.45 -41.41 15.07
N ASN A 126 -6.22 -41.90 15.07
CA ASN A 126 -5.89 -43.19 15.64
C ASN A 126 -5.48 -43.00 17.10
N VAL A 127 -6.20 -43.68 17.99
CA VAL A 127 -5.99 -43.66 19.44
C VAL A 127 -5.63 -45.06 19.95
N ARG A 128 -4.73 -45.14 20.93
CA ARG A 128 -4.33 -46.40 21.58
C ARG A 128 -5.51 -47.05 22.33
N HIS A 129 -6.41 -46.26 22.89
CA HIS A 129 -7.55 -46.71 23.66
C HIS A 129 -8.51 -47.51 22.77
N LYS A 130 -8.76 -48.77 23.15
CA LYS A 130 -9.60 -49.73 22.40
C LYS A 130 -9.16 -49.99 20.95
N TYR A 131 -7.93 -49.59 20.59
CA TYR A 131 -7.40 -49.68 19.22
C TYR A 131 -8.31 -48.99 18.19
N LEU A 132 -8.90 -47.86 18.59
CA LEU A 132 -9.93 -47.19 17.81
C LEU A 132 -9.32 -46.20 16.81
N VAL A 133 -9.83 -46.23 15.59
CA VAL A 133 -9.63 -45.18 14.60
C VAL A 133 -10.96 -44.49 14.41
N MET A 134 -10.99 -43.18 14.66
CA MET A 134 -12.13 -42.32 14.38
C MET A 134 -11.93 -41.61 13.06
N VAL A 135 -13.01 -41.46 12.29
CA VAL A 135 -13.03 -40.80 10.99
C VAL A 135 -13.85 -39.53 11.12
N PHE A 136 -13.23 -38.40 10.79
CA PHE A 136 -13.84 -37.08 10.74
C PHE A 136 -13.90 -36.59 9.30
N ASP A 137 -14.86 -35.74 8.97
CA ASP A 137 -14.79 -34.93 7.76
C ASP A 137 -13.83 -33.75 7.91
N GLN A 138 -13.64 -33.00 6.82
CA GLN A 138 -12.80 -31.81 6.76
C GLN A 138 -13.19 -30.72 7.78
N TYR A 139 -14.43 -30.71 8.25
CA TYR A 139 -14.96 -29.75 9.23
C TYR A 139 -14.72 -30.23 10.67
N GLY A 140 -14.16 -31.42 10.88
CA GLY A 140 -14.00 -31.98 12.22
C GLY A 140 -15.26 -32.62 12.78
N LYS A 141 -16.29 -32.90 11.95
CA LYS A 141 -17.47 -33.64 12.38
C LYS A 141 -17.22 -35.15 12.26
N TYR A 142 -17.56 -35.87 13.31
CA TYR A 142 -17.47 -37.33 13.37
C TYR A 142 -18.33 -37.98 12.28
N LYS A 143 -17.77 -38.97 11.55
CA LYS A 143 -18.48 -39.75 10.53
C LYS A 143 -18.58 -41.22 10.89
N ASP A 144 -17.48 -41.84 11.28
CA ASP A 144 -17.44 -43.27 11.54
C ASP A 144 -16.26 -43.65 12.46
N ARG A 145 -16.18 -44.92 12.86
CA ARG A 145 -15.06 -45.48 13.58
C ARG A 145 -14.88 -46.97 13.31
N PHE A 146 -13.63 -47.43 13.41
CA PHE A 146 -13.31 -48.84 13.32
C PHE A 146 -12.19 -49.20 14.30
N ALA A 147 -12.14 -50.47 14.70
CA ALA A 147 -11.09 -50.98 15.56
C ALA A 147 -10.00 -51.66 14.72
N LEU A 148 -8.74 -51.42 15.06
CA LEU A 148 -7.61 -52.14 14.51
C LEU A 148 -7.36 -53.40 15.34
N GLU A 149 -7.19 -54.54 14.69
CA GLU A 149 -6.86 -55.77 15.39
C GLU A 149 -5.38 -55.77 15.82
N GLY A 150 -5.12 -55.98 17.13
CA GLY A 150 -3.78 -56.14 17.72
C GLY A 150 -3.45 -55.12 18.82
N LEU A 151 -2.43 -55.41 19.66
CA LEU A 151 -1.88 -54.50 20.68
C LEU A 151 -1.08 -53.35 20.04
N ILE A 152 -1.78 -52.42 19.40
CA ILE A 152 -1.16 -51.36 18.59
C ILE A 152 -1.00 -50.12 19.46
N HIS A 153 0.25 -49.72 19.68
CA HIS A 153 0.56 -48.39 20.18
C HIS A 153 0.80 -47.50 18.97
N PRO A 154 -0.14 -46.64 18.56
CA PRO A 154 0.10 -45.75 17.44
C PRO A 154 1.22 -44.79 17.83
N SER A 155 2.23 -44.73 16.98
CA SER A 155 3.24 -43.67 17.03
C SER A 155 3.29 -42.92 15.70
N VAL A 156 3.08 -43.65 14.61
CA VAL A 156 2.99 -43.13 13.25
C VAL A 156 2.06 -44.06 12.47
N ALA A 157 1.21 -43.50 11.62
CA ALA A 157 0.49 -44.26 10.62
C ALA A 157 0.43 -43.45 9.31
N PHE A 158 0.24 -44.12 8.18
CA PHE A 158 0.28 -43.53 6.85
C PHE A 158 -0.43 -44.43 5.84
N PHE A 159 -0.83 -43.86 4.70
CA PHE A 159 -1.28 -44.65 3.55
C PHE A 159 -0.12 -44.91 2.60
N ASP A 160 -0.01 -46.14 2.07
CA ASP A 160 0.92 -46.44 0.99
C ASP A 160 0.34 -46.11 -0.39
N GLU A 161 1.16 -46.26 -1.43
CA GLU A 161 0.79 -46.02 -2.84
C GLU A 161 -0.39 -46.88 -3.35
N ASN A 162 -0.72 -47.94 -2.63
CA ASN A 162 -1.83 -48.85 -2.94
C ASN A 162 -3.01 -48.64 -1.97
N ASP A 163 -3.07 -47.49 -1.30
CA ASP A 163 -4.13 -47.09 -0.36
C ASP A 163 -4.33 -48.02 0.83
N ASN A 164 -3.27 -48.75 1.23
CA ASN A 164 -3.32 -49.53 2.45
C ASN A 164 -2.92 -48.67 3.63
N PHE A 165 -3.67 -48.80 4.70
CA PHE A 165 -3.43 -48.10 5.94
C PHE A 165 -2.35 -48.86 6.72
N ASN A 166 -1.17 -48.26 6.85
CA ASN A 166 -0.01 -48.84 7.52
C ASN A 166 0.19 -48.17 8.88
N VAL A 167 0.33 -48.97 9.93
CA VAL A 167 0.46 -48.48 11.32
C VAL A 167 1.73 -49.04 11.96
N TYR A 168 2.60 -48.12 12.40
CA TYR A 168 3.81 -48.44 13.13
C TYR A 168 3.54 -48.54 14.62
N HIS A 169 3.97 -49.65 15.24
CA HIS A 169 3.89 -49.84 16.68
C HIS A 169 5.15 -50.51 17.23
N THR A 170 5.43 -50.20 18.50
CA THR A 170 6.55 -50.82 19.23
C THR A 170 6.09 -52.08 19.96
N ILE A 171 6.82 -53.19 19.79
CA ILE A 171 6.53 -54.45 20.47
C ILE A 171 7.72 -54.87 21.35
N GLY A 172 7.44 -55.14 22.63
CA GLY A 172 8.40 -55.72 23.57
C GLY A 172 9.57 -54.80 23.92
N LYS A 173 10.57 -55.40 24.61
CA LYS A 173 11.89 -54.79 24.85
C LYS A 173 12.88 -55.35 23.83
N GLY A 174 13.67 -54.49 23.20
CA GLY A 174 14.68 -54.86 22.20
C GLY A 174 16.03 -55.20 22.85
N ILE A 175 17.10 -55.07 22.04
CA ILE A 175 18.47 -55.42 22.43
C ILE A 175 19.03 -54.32 23.33
N TYR A 176 19.76 -54.71 24.38
CA TYR A 176 20.49 -53.78 25.23
C TYR A 176 21.91 -53.62 24.70
N SER A 177 22.38 -52.37 24.57
CA SER A 177 23.82 -52.12 24.46
C SER A 177 24.43 -51.97 25.86
N GLU A 178 25.74 -52.16 25.98
CA GLU A 178 26.52 -52.00 27.22
C GLU A 178 26.35 -50.61 27.87
N HIS A 179 25.87 -49.62 27.10
CA HIS A 179 25.60 -48.24 27.52
C HIS A 179 24.13 -47.94 27.89
N ALA A 180 23.34 -48.96 28.27
CA ALA A 180 22.02 -48.82 28.91
C ALA A 180 20.86 -48.25 28.06
N TYR A 181 21.00 -48.13 26.74
CA TYR A 181 19.86 -47.74 25.88
C TYR A 181 18.97 -48.95 25.56
N GLN A 182 17.68 -48.85 25.88
CA GLN A 182 16.67 -49.86 25.51
C GLN A 182 16.20 -49.61 24.08
N TRP A 183 16.66 -50.43 23.14
CA TRP A 183 16.08 -50.47 21.80
C TRP A 183 14.68 -51.09 21.89
N ARG A 184 13.74 -50.69 21.02
CA ARG A 184 12.44 -51.35 20.89
C ARG A 184 12.35 -52.02 19.52
N ARG A 185 11.69 -53.17 19.45
CA ARG A 185 11.35 -53.77 18.15
C ARG A 185 10.16 -53.02 17.57
N ILE A 186 10.20 -52.78 16.26
CA ILE A 186 9.13 -52.10 15.52
C ILE A 186 8.44 -53.15 14.66
N THR A 187 7.11 -53.08 14.63
CA THR A 187 6.27 -53.85 13.72
C THR A 187 5.39 -52.88 12.93
N ILE A 188 5.16 -53.23 11.67
CA ILE A 188 4.25 -52.52 10.76
C ILE A 188 3.08 -53.45 10.52
N SER A 189 1.87 -53.00 10.89
CA SER A 189 0.63 -53.67 10.49
C SER A 189 0.06 -52.96 9.27
N ARG A 190 -0.33 -53.73 8.25
CA ARG A 190 -0.96 -53.23 7.01
C ARG A 190 -2.41 -53.65 6.97
N TYR A 191 -3.31 -52.69 6.81
CA TYR A 191 -4.75 -52.89 6.68
C TYR A 191 -5.20 -52.48 5.27
N SER A 192 -5.72 -53.43 4.50
CA SER A 192 -6.30 -53.18 3.18
C SER A 192 -7.76 -52.76 3.30
N ASN A 193 -8.31 -52.17 2.23
CA ASN A 193 -9.72 -51.77 2.09
C ASN A 193 -10.23 -50.68 3.04
N ILE A 194 -9.41 -50.13 3.95
CA ILE A 194 -9.82 -49.03 4.83
C ILE A 194 -10.41 -47.85 4.03
N VAL A 195 -9.80 -47.51 2.90
CA VAL A 195 -10.32 -46.44 2.03
C VAL A 195 -11.72 -46.77 1.55
N LYS A 196 -11.94 -47.97 1.01
CA LYS A 196 -13.24 -48.41 0.50
C LYS A 196 -14.32 -48.47 1.60
N ASP A 197 -13.96 -49.00 2.77
CA ASP A 197 -14.94 -49.36 3.79
C ASP A 197 -15.32 -48.18 4.71
N TYR A 198 -14.40 -47.25 4.95
CA TYR A 198 -14.59 -46.18 5.96
C TYR A 198 -14.35 -44.75 5.42
N ILE A 199 -13.49 -44.60 4.41
CA ILE A 199 -13.08 -43.26 3.93
C ILE A 199 -13.84 -42.84 2.67
N GLY A 200 -14.21 -43.77 1.80
CA GLY A 200 -14.69 -43.47 0.45
C GLY A 200 -13.56 -43.01 -0.47
N GLU A 201 -13.77 -43.13 -1.79
CA GLU A 201 -12.87 -42.56 -2.80
C GLU A 201 -12.95 -41.02 -2.79
N ASN A 202 -11.98 -40.35 -3.42
CA ASN A 202 -12.07 -38.92 -3.69
C ASN A 202 -13.33 -38.65 -4.52
N SER A 203 -14.37 -38.11 -3.88
CA SER A 203 -15.61 -37.79 -4.56
C SER A 203 -15.42 -36.54 -5.40
N ALA A 204 -15.74 -36.62 -6.69
CA ALA A 204 -16.02 -35.46 -7.53
C ALA A 204 -17.42 -34.87 -7.20
N SER A 205 -17.78 -34.90 -5.91
CA SER A 205 -19.03 -34.34 -5.41
C SER A 205 -18.86 -32.83 -5.23
N ASP A 206 -19.95 -32.12 -5.44
CA ASP A 206 -20.15 -30.68 -5.30
C ASP A 206 -21.55 -30.55 -4.68
N GLU A 207 -21.59 -30.56 -3.34
CA GLU A 207 -22.83 -30.69 -2.53
C GLU A 207 -23.70 -29.43 -2.67
N ASP A 208 -23.09 -28.25 -2.76
CA ASP A 208 -23.79 -26.96 -2.88
C ASP A 208 -23.94 -26.47 -4.34
N ASN A 209 -23.33 -27.18 -5.30
CA ASN A 209 -23.40 -26.92 -6.74
C ASN A 209 -22.90 -25.53 -7.12
N ASP A 210 -21.85 -25.05 -6.45
CA ASP A 210 -21.20 -23.78 -6.75
C ASP A 210 -20.13 -23.88 -7.86
N GLY A 211 -19.82 -25.10 -8.31
CA GLY A 211 -18.85 -25.41 -9.35
C GLY A 211 -17.45 -25.73 -8.84
N VAL A 212 -17.26 -25.78 -7.52
CA VAL A 212 -16.03 -26.21 -6.84
C VAL A 212 -16.31 -27.53 -6.13
N LEU A 213 -15.46 -28.53 -6.37
CA LEU A 213 -15.64 -29.84 -5.75
C LEU A 213 -15.46 -29.75 -4.23
N ASP A 214 -16.26 -30.49 -3.46
CA ASP A 214 -16.30 -30.47 -1.98
C ASP A 214 -14.91 -30.59 -1.33
N PHE A 215 -13.98 -31.25 -2.02
CA PHE A 215 -12.63 -31.47 -1.51
C PHE A 215 -11.66 -30.28 -1.73
N TYR A 216 -12.01 -29.34 -2.61
CA TYR A 216 -11.34 -28.06 -2.81
C TYR A 216 -12.13 -26.89 -2.23
N ASP A 217 -13.42 -27.09 -1.98
CA ASP A 217 -14.32 -26.08 -1.49
C ASP A 217 -14.04 -25.75 -0.01
N GLN A 218 -13.96 -24.45 0.27
CA GLN A 218 -13.77 -23.88 1.60
C GLN A 218 -15.06 -23.22 2.12
N CYS A 219 -16.12 -23.18 1.33
CA CYS A 219 -17.40 -22.54 1.62
C CYS A 219 -18.58 -23.48 1.24
N PRO A 220 -18.80 -24.58 1.98
CA PRO A 220 -19.68 -25.74 1.65
C PRO A 220 -21.19 -25.50 1.62
N GLU A 221 -21.61 -24.25 1.68
CA GLU A 221 -23.02 -23.87 1.71
C GLU A 221 -23.25 -22.63 0.84
N THR A 222 -22.45 -22.49 -0.21
CA THR A 222 -22.56 -21.38 -1.14
C THR A 222 -23.85 -21.52 -1.94
N PRO A 223 -24.76 -20.52 -1.90
CA PRO A 223 -26.04 -20.65 -2.58
C PRO A 223 -25.86 -20.91 -4.09
N PRO A 224 -26.59 -21.86 -4.69
CA PRO A 224 -26.46 -22.17 -6.11
C PRO A 224 -26.60 -20.93 -6.99
N GLY A 225 -25.67 -20.76 -7.93
CA GLY A 225 -25.62 -19.60 -8.84
C GLY A 225 -24.88 -18.38 -8.28
N THR A 226 -24.37 -18.44 -7.05
CA THR A 226 -23.40 -17.46 -6.54
C THR A 226 -22.12 -17.54 -7.34
N SER A 227 -21.55 -16.39 -7.72
CA SER A 227 -20.20 -16.38 -8.30
C SER A 227 -19.20 -16.67 -7.19
N VAL A 228 -18.42 -17.73 -7.36
CA VAL A 228 -17.43 -18.16 -6.37
C VAL A 228 -16.01 -18.05 -6.91
N ASN A 229 -15.04 -17.97 -6.00
CA ASN A 229 -13.62 -18.06 -6.35
C ASN A 229 -13.21 -19.54 -6.53
N ILE A 230 -11.90 -19.80 -6.70
CA ILE A 230 -11.40 -21.18 -6.93
C ILE A 230 -11.51 -22.10 -5.69
N ILE A 231 -11.90 -21.55 -4.55
CA ILE A 231 -12.06 -22.27 -3.28
C ILE A 231 -13.53 -22.29 -2.85
N GLY A 232 -14.47 -22.05 -3.78
CA GLY A 232 -15.92 -22.10 -3.56
C GLY A 232 -16.49 -20.94 -2.74
N CYS A 233 -15.67 -19.98 -2.32
CA CYS A 233 -16.16 -18.87 -1.51
C CYS A 233 -16.79 -17.76 -2.36
N PRO A 234 -17.94 -17.18 -1.93
CA PRO A 234 -18.62 -16.10 -2.63
C PRO A 234 -17.70 -14.93 -2.94
N VAL A 235 -17.53 -14.61 -4.23
CA VAL A 235 -16.93 -13.33 -4.61
C VAL A 235 -18.01 -12.29 -4.60
N VAL A 236 -17.91 -11.27 -3.73
CA VAL A 236 -18.76 -10.08 -3.87
C VAL A 236 -18.38 -9.42 -5.20
N PRO A 237 -19.24 -9.43 -6.23
CA PRO A 237 -18.92 -8.77 -7.47
C PRO A 237 -19.03 -7.27 -7.22
N LEU A 238 -17.92 -6.62 -6.89
CA LEU A 238 -17.88 -5.17 -6.88
C LEU A 238 -18.18 -4.69 -8.31
N PRO A 239 -19.23 -3.87 -8.52
CA PRO A 239 -19.48 -3.27 -9.82
C PRO A 239 -18.20 -2.62 -10.35
N SER A 240 -17.92 -2.78 -11.64
CA SER A 240 -16.70 -2.23 -12.27
C SER A 240 -16.57 -0.71 -12.09
N ASN A 241 -17.68 -0.03 -11.79
CA ASN A 241 -17.81 1.41 -11.57
C ASN A 241 -18.04 1.83 -10.11
N ASN A 242 -17.90 0.94 -9.13
CA ASN A 242 -18.21 1.22 -7.72
C ASN A 242 -17.27 2.25 -7.05
N LEU A 243 -16.27 2.78 -7.76
CA LEU A 243 -15.14 3.46 -7.15
C LEU A 243 -14.85 4.79 -7.86
N LYS A 244 -14.91 5.88 -7.11
CA LYS A 244 -14.74 7.26 -7.60
C LYS A 244 -13.54 7.89 -6.90
N LEU A 245 -12.43 8.04 -7.64
CA LEU A 245 -11.27 8.83 -7.21
C LEU A 245 -11.40 10.26 -7.71
N SER A 246 -11.17 11.22 -6.82
CA SER A 246 -10.91 12.61 -7.19
C SER A 246 -9.65 13.11 -6.51
N THR A 247 -8.82 13.83 -7.27
CA THR A 247 -7.60 14.45 -6.78
C THR A 247 -7.74 15.97 -6.82
N LYS A 248 -7.01 16.65 -5.93
CA LYS A 248 -6.80 18.09 -6.00
C LYS A 248 -5.30 18.34 -5.95
N ASP A 249 -4.82 19.09 -6.93
CA ASP A 249 -3.41 19.46 -7.01
C ASP A 249 -3.02 20.43 -5.89
N GLU A 250 -1.71 20.60 -5.75
CA GLU A 250 -1.15 21.55 -4.82
C GLU A 250 -1.59 22.99 -5.17
N THR A 251 -2.04 23.74 -4.17
CA THR A 251 -2.57 25.10 -4.40
C THR A 251 -1.46 26.10 -4.72
N CYS A 252 -0.28 25.92 -4.12
CA CYS A 252 0.86 26.82 -4.24
C CYS A 252 2.15 26.00 -4.23
N LEU A 253 3.14 26.42 -5.01
CA LEU A 253 4.42 25.72 -5.09
C LEU A 253 5.05 25.49 -3.70
N GLY A 254 5.33 24.23 -3.37
CA GLY A 254 6.06 23.83 -2.16
C GLY A 254 5.24 23.82 -0.87
N LYS A 255 3.91 23.88 -0.93
CA LYS A 255 3.00 23.67 0.21
C LYS A 255 2.72 22.21 0.54
N ASN A 256 2.92 21.31 -0.42
CA ASN A 256 2.61 19.89 -0.34
C ASN A 256 1.18 19.65 0.18
N ASN A 257 0.20 20.39 -0.34
CA ASN A 257 -1.19 20.35 0.13
C ASN A 257 -2.16 19.72 -0.86
N GLY A 258 -1.66 18.81 -1.71
CA GLY A 258 -2.51 18.01 -2.58
C GLY A 258 -3.47 17.12 -1.79
N HIS A 259 -4.57 16.72 -2.43
CA HIS A 259 -5.64 15.97 -1.81
C HIS A 259 -6.04 14.77 -2.69
N LEU A 260 -6.36 13.66 -2.05
CA LEU A 260 -7.04 12.52 -2.66
C LEU A 260 -8.34 12.27 -1.89
N VAL A 261 -9.45 12.14 -2.61
CA VAL A 261 -10.72 11.65 -2.07
C VAL A 261 -11.11 10.38 -2.82
N VAL A 262 -11.45 9.35 -2.07
CA VAL A 262 -11.96 8.09 -2.58
C VAL A 262 -13.36 7.89 -2.02
N ASN A 263 -14.33 7.67 -2.91
CA ASN A 263 -15.69 7.31 -2.52
C ASN A 263 -16.12 6.03 -3.24
N VAL A 264 -16.97 5.25 -2.59
CA VAL A 264 -17.60 4.05 -3.15
C VAL A 264 -19.12 4.15 -3.13
N ASP A 265 -19.79 3.51 -4.09
CA ASP A 265 -21.26 3.53 -4.19
C ASP A 265 -21.92 2.46 -3.30
N VAL A 266 -21.20 1.37 -2.99
CA VAL A 266 -21.63 0.26 -2.13
C VAL A 266 -20.72 0.19 -0.90
N GLU A 267 -21.33 0.33 0.28
CA GLU A 267 -20.67 0.17 1.56
C GLU A 267 -20.12 -1.25 1.75
N ASN A 268 -18.85 -1.36 2.12
CA ASN A 268 -18.18 -2.63 2.42
C ASN A 268 -16.89 -2.35 3.23
N ASN A 269 -16.24 -3.36 3.80
CA ASN A 269 -14.97 -3.18 4.49
C ASN A 269 -13.81 -3.15 3.48
N TYR A 270 -13.43 -1.95 3.01
CA TYR A 270 -12.32 -1.79 2.07
C TYR A 270 -11.01 -1.51 2.78
N ILE A 271 -9.91 -1.88 2.12
CA ILE A 271 -8.55 -1.47 2.45
C ILE A 271 -8.00 -0.68 1.25
N ILE A 272 -7.54 0.53 1.50
CA ILE A 272 -6.70 1.28 0.57
C ILE A 272 -5.24 1.21 1.01
N GLU A 273 -4.37 0.85 0.09
CA GLU A 273 -2.92 0.93 0.21
C GLU A 273 -2.45 2.16 -0.58
N LEU A 274 -1.93 3.17 0.12
CA LEU A 274 -1.35 4.39 -0.46
C LEU A 274 0.07 4.53 0.08
N ASN A 275 1.06 4.61 -0.81
CA ASN A 275 2.49 4.71 -0.44
C ASN A 275 2.99 3.61 0.52
N GLY A 276 2.38 2.42 0.47
CA GLY A 276 2.72 1.29 1.33
C GLY A 276 2.05 1.30 2.70
N GLU A 277 1.29 2.35 3.04
CA GLU A 277 0.45 2.39 4.24
C GLU A 277 -0.97 1.92 3.92
N LYS A 278 -1.55 1.12 4.82
CA LYS A 278 -2.89 0.54 4.67
C LYS A 278 -3.87 1.26 5.58
N HIS A 279 -5.02 1.65 5.02
CA HIS A 279 -6.12 2.27 5.75
C HIS A 279 -7.43 1.58 5.43
N GLU A 280 -8.26 1.37 6.44
CA GLU A 280 -9.60 0.78 6.30
C GLU A 280 -10.65 1.87 6.11
N PHE A 281 -11.64 1.64 5.25
CA PHE A 281 -12.77 2.55 5.04
C PHE A 281 -14.03 1.81 4.58
N SER A 282 -15.22 2.40 4.79
CA SER A 282 -16.50 1.77 4.43
C SER A 282 -17.22 2.40 3.24
N LEU A 283 -17.30 3.73 3.21
CA LEU A 283 -17.99 4.51 2.17
C LEU A 283 -17.07 5.50 1.44
N GLY A 284 -16.02 5.97 2.12
CA GLY A 284 -15.02 6.85 1.55
C GLY A 284 -13.92 7.17 2.53
N ILE A 285 -12.83 7.72 1.99
CA ILE A 285 -11.64 8.14 2.74
C ILE A 285 -10.96 9.28 1.99
N SER A 286 -10.31 10.17 2.74
CA SER A 286 -9.55 11.28 2.17
C SER A 286 -8.14 11.36 2.74
N PHE A 287 -7.20 11.79 1.90
CA PHE A 287 -5.80 12.00 2.24
C PHE A 287 -5.44 13.45 1.92
N GLU A 288 -4.90 14.15 2.91
CA GLU A 288 -4.43 15.52 2.79
C GLU A 288 -2.90 15.57 2.78
N ALA A 289 -2.36 16.76 2.52
CA ALA A 289 -0.92 17.03 2.57
C ALA A 289 -0.08 16.17 1.61
N LEU A 290 -0.63 15.82 0.44
CA LEU A 290 0.12 15.11 -0.59
C LEU A 290 1.08 16.07 -1.30
N ALA A 291 2.36 15.72 -1.33
CA ALA A 291 3.37 16.44 -2.11
C ALA A 291 3.15 16.22 -3.62
N PRO A 292 3.61 17.13 -4.50
CA PRO A 292 3.59 16.90 -5.92
C PRO A 292 4.35 15.62 -6.30
N GLY A 293 3.76 14.80 -7.18
CA GLY A 293 4.35 13.53 -7.59
C GLY A 293 3.33 12.52 -8.12
N SER A 294 3.83 11.37 -8.55
CA SER A 294 3.00 10.25 -9.02
C SER A 294 2.71 9.29 -7.87
N TYR A 295 1.45 8.89 -7.74
CA TYR A 295 0.96 8.01 -6.69
C TYR A 295 0.29 6.78 -7.30
N THR A 296 0.36 5.67 -6.57
CA THR A 296 -0.43 4.46 -6.84
C THR A 296 -1.27 4.16 -5.61
N ALA A 297 -2.58 4.13 -5.78
CA ALA A 297 -3.53 3.69 -4.76
C ALA A 297 -4.09 2.33 -5.16
N CYS A 298 -3.90 1.31 -4.31
CA CYS A 298 -4.48 -0.02 -4.52
C CYS A 298 -5.61 -0.25 -3.52
N ILE A 299 -6.80 -0.59 -4.01
CA ILE A 299 -7.99 -0.78 -3.18
C ILE A 299 -8.48 -2.22 -3.33
N MET A 300 -8.83 -2.85 -2.21
CA MET A 300 -9.36 -4.21 -2.13
C MET A 300 -10.41 -4.30 -1.02
N VAL A 301 -11.28 -5.31 -1.09
CA VAL A 301 -12.11 -5.70 0.05
C VAL A 301 -11.23 -6.43 1.07
N LYS A 302 -11.46 -6.16 2.35
CA LYS A 302 -10.78 -6.81 3.48
C LYS A 302 -10.94 -8.34 3.36
N ASN A 303 -9.83 -9.05 3.57
CA ASN A 303 -9.71 -10.50 3.41
C ASN A 303 -9.92 -11.05 1.98
N GLU A 304 -10.01 -10.19 0.96
CA GLU A 304 -10.28 -10.61 -0.42
C GLU A 304 -9.23 -10.05 -1.41
N PRO A 305 -7.98 -10.57 -1.42
CA PRO A 305 -6.87 -10.00 -2.18
C PRO A 305 -7.07 -9.99 -3.70
N ARG A 306 -7.94 -10.85 -4.23
CA ARG A 306 -8.26 -10.90 -5.68
C ARG A 306 -9.08 -9.70 -6.16
N THR A 307 -9.68 -8.96 -5.25
CA THR A 307 -10.43 -7.73 -5.58
C THR A 307 -9.53 -6.51 -5.75
N ARG A 308 -8.21 -6.66 -5.55
CA ARG A 308 -7.23 -5.58 -5.62
C ARG A 308 -7.22 -4.91 -6.99
N LYS A 309 -7.60 -3.63 -7.01
CA LYS A 309 -7.49 -2.74 -8.18
C LYS A 309 -6.59 -1.58 -7.85
N CYS A 310 -5.60 -1.32 -8.71
CA CYS A 310 -4.65 -0.23 -8.53
C CYS A 310 -4.92 0.90 -9.51
N TYR A 311 -4.89 2.12 -9.01
CA TYR A 311 -5.11 3.35 -9.75
C TYR A 311 -3.86 4.21 -9.65
N GLN A 312 -3.38 4.66 -10.81
CA GLN A 312 -2.28 5.61 -10.89
C GLN A 312 -2.85 7.00 -11.11
N PHE A 313 -2.35 7.96 -10.36
CA PHE A 313 -2.70 9.37 -10.48
C PHE A 313 -1.50 10.24 -10.17
N GLU A 314 -1.59 11.52 -10.51
CA GLU A 314 -0.53 12.49 -10.30
C GLU A 314 -1.09 13.70 -9.58
N ILE A 315 -0.34 14.21 -8.60
CA ILE A 315 -0.57 15.49 -7.95
C ILE A 315 0.39 16.47 -8.59
N GLN A 316 -0.15 17.46 -9.30
CA GLN A 316 0.66 18.50 -9.94
C GLN A 316 1.17 19.50 -8.91
N ALA A 317 2.36 20.04 -9.18
CA ALA A 317 2.91 21.13 -8.37
C ALA A 317 2.16 22.44 -8.62
N GLY A 318 2.07 23.27 -7.58
CA GLY A 318 1.49 24.61 -7.70
C GLY A 318 2.26 25.46 -8.72
N GLN A 319 1.55 26.32 -9.45
CA GLN A 319 2.13 27.09 -10.55
C GLN A 319 2.37 28.54 -10.16
N THR A 320 3.34 29.18 -10.81
CA THR A 320 3.52 30.64 -10.76
C THR A 320 2.74 31.30 -11.90
N LEU A 321 2.13 32.45 -11.64
CA LEU A 321 1.39 33.24 -12.61
C LEU A 321 2.31 33.65 -13.78
N LYS A 322 1.93 33.31 -15.00
CA LYS A 322 2.65 33.67 -16.25
C LYS A 322 1.65 34.12 -17.30
N ALA A 323 1.93 35.20 -18.01
CA ALA A 323 1.07 35.71 -19.08
C ALA A 323 1.90 36.25 -20.25
N ALA A 324 1.33 36.16 -21.45
CA ALA A 324 1.80 36.85 -22.64
C ALA A 324 0.85 38.02 -22.94
N THR A 325 1.40 39.14 -23.41
CA THR A 325 0.64 40.34 -23.72
C THR A 325 0.93 40.83 -25.12
N GLU A 326 -0.09 41.25 -25.87
CA GLU A 326 0.04 41.80 -27.21
C GLU A 326 -0.84 43.05 -27.37
N ILE A 327 -0.30 44.11 -27.98
CA ILE A 327 -1.02 45.38 -28.16
C ILE A 327 -1.59 45.43 -29.58
N THR A 328 -2.91 45.63 -29.69
CA THR A 328 -3.63 45.70 -30.97
C THR A 328 -4.40 47.02 -31.04
N GLY A 329 -3.79 48.06 -31.60
CA GLY A 329 -4.42 49.37 -31.76
C GLY A 329 -4.66 50.09 -30.42
N LYS A 330 -5.91 50.06 -29.92
CA LYS A 330 -6.35 50.70 -28.65
C LYS A 330 -6.70 49.70 -27.55
N SER A 331 -6.49 48.40 -27.77
CA SER A 331 -6.65 47.37 -26.75
C SER A 331 -5.36 46.57 -26.61
N MET A 332 -5.23 45.89 -25.48
CA MET A 332 -4.24 44.84 -25.28
C MET A 332 -4.95 43.52 -25.06
N ALA A 333 -4.49 42.50 -25.77
CA ALA A 333 -4.78 41.11 -25.48
C ALA A 333 -3.83 40.57 -24.41
N ILE A 334 -4.39 39.95 -23.38
CA ILE A 334 -3.67 39.26 -22.31
C ILE A 334 -4.02 37.78 -22.40
N ASN A 335 -2.99 36.94 -22.44
CA ASN A 335 -3.09 35.49 -22.51
C ASN A 335 -2.35 34.87 -21.32
N ILE A 336 -3.10 34.47 -20.29
CA ILE A 336 -2.56 33.79 -19.11
C ILE A 336 -2.13 32.38 -19.51
N LYS A 337 -0.83 32.09 -19.40
CA LYS A 337 -0.25 30.76 -19.60
C LYS A 337 -0.47 29.89 -18.37
N ASN A 338 -0.06 30.38 -17.20
CA ASN A 338 -0.15 29.68 -15.91
C ASN A 338 -0.77 30.61 -14.87
N GLY A 339 -1.54 30.07 -13.92
CA GLY A 339 -2.22 30.82 -12.85
C GLY A 339 -3.72 30.55 -12.75
N SER A 340 -4.28 30.79 -11.57
CA SER A 340 -5.65 30.46 -11.21
C SER A 340 -6.59 31.67 -11.29
N ALA A 341 -7.68 31.52 -12.03
CA ALA A 341 -8.73 32.52 -12.11
C ALA A 341 -9.48 32.68 -10.76
N PRO A 342 -10.10 33.84 -10.49
CA PRO A 342 -10.09 35.04 -11.33
C PRO A 342 -8.78 35.84 -11.31
N PHE A 343 -8.59 36.67 -12.34
CA PHE A 343 -7.42 37.53 -12.52
C PHE A 343 -7.80 39.00 -12.35
N ASP A 344 -7.31 39.62 -11.28
CA ASP A 344 -7.51 41.03 -11.00
C ASP A 344 -6.48 41.87 -11.77
N VAL A 345 -6.95 42.88 -12.50
CA VAL A 345 -6.12 43.67 -13.41
C VAL A 345 -6.19 45.14 -13.08
N GLU A 346 -5.02 45.76 -12.91
CA GLU A 346 -4.87 47.19 -12.68
C GLU A 346 -3.99 47.83 -13.75
N LEU A 347 -4.36 49.03 -14.21
CA LEU A 347 -3.55 49.84 -15.12
C LEU A 347 -3.31 51.22 -14.51
N ASN A 348 -2.04 51.57 -14.27
CA ASN A 348 -1.63 52.80 -13.58
C ASN A 348 -2.29 52.93 -12.18
N GLY A 349 -2.48 51.82 -11.48
CA GLY A 349 -3.14 51.78 -10.17
C GLY A 349 -4.66 51.95 -10.21
N LYS A 350 -5.27 52.02 -11.41
CA LYS A 350 -6.72 51.98 -11.56
C LYS A 350 -7.14 50.54 -11.82
N TYR A 351 -7.97 50.00 -10.93
CA TYR A 351 -8.62 48.71 -11.12
C TYR A 351 -9.53 48.70 -12.35
N LEU A 352 -9.29 47.76 -13.25
CA LEU A 352 -10.03 47.61 -14.51
C LEU A 352 -11.09 46.51 -14.44
N GLY A 353 -10.86 45.47 -13.63
CA GLY A 353 -11.80 44.37 -13.45
C GLY A 353 -11.14 43.06 -13.02
N SER A 354 -12.00 42.05 -12.82
CA SER A 354 -11.63 40.68 -12.49
C SER A 354 -12.09 39.75 -13.62
N PHE A 355 -11.15 39.04 -14.23
CA PHE A 355 -11.39 38.24 -15.43
C PHE A 355 -11.30 36.75 -15.10
N HIS A 356 -12.26 35.94 -15.53
CA HIS A 356 -12.24 34.49 -15.29
C HIS A 356 -11.65 33.70 -16.45
N ASP A 357 -11.73 34.26 -17.67
CA ASP A 357 -11.12 33.67 -18.85
C ASP A 357 -9.61 33.91 -18.86
N LYS A 358 -8.85 32.93 -19.36
CA LYS A 358 -7.40 33.07 -19.54
C LYS A 358 -7.01 34.04 -20.67
N ASN A 359 -7.96 34.34 -21.56
CA ASN A 359 -7.76 35.27 -22.67
C ASN A 359 -8.78 36.39 -22.53
N PHE A 360 -8.30 37.62 -22.38
CA PHE A 360 -9.15 38.79 -22.29
C PHE A 360 -8.46 40.02 -22.84
N GLU A 361 -9.26 41.04 -23.16
CA GLU A 361 -8.75 42.31 -23.65
C GLU A 361 -9.06 43.45 -22.68
N ILE A 362 -8.11 44.35 -22.53
CA ILE A 362 -8.28 45.59 -21.77
C ILE A 362 -8.07 46.81 -22.69
N PRO A 363 -8.84 47.89 -22.51
CA PRO A 363 -8.63 49.12 -23.27
C PRO A 363 -7.35 49.85 -22.81
N ILE A 364 -6.54 50.32 -23.77
CA ILE A 364 -5.30 51.08 -23.53
C ILE A 364 -5.32 52.37 -24.35
N GLN A 365 -5.25 53.51 -23.65
CA GLN A 365 -5.22 54.83 -24.28
C GLN A 365 -3.78 55.32 -24.56
N ASN A 366 -2.92 55.38 -23.52
CA ASN A 366 -1.58 55.98 -23.61
C ASN A 366 -0.45 55.07 -23.08
N GLY A 367 -0.76 53.81 -22.75
CA GLY A 367 0.18 52.93 -22.02
C GLY A 367 0.18 53.18 -20.51
N GLY A 368 0.94 52.36 -19.77
CA GLY A 368 1.00 52.40 -18.31
C GLY A 368 1.62 51.17 -17.66
N ARG A 369 1.75 51.22 -16.32
CA ARG A 369 2.11 50.06 -15.49
C ARG A 369 0.89 49.15 -15.37
N LEU A 370 0.98 47.98 -15.98
CA LEU A 370 -0.01 46.91 -15.89
C LEU A 370 0.38 45.99 -14.73
N GLU A 371 -0.56 45.72 -13.84
CA GLU A 371 -0.43 44.71 -12.79
C GLU A 371 -1.55 43.68 -12.93
N ILE A 372 -1.19 42.40 -12.88
CA ILE A 372 -2.14 41.26 -12.92
C ILE A 372 -1.88 40.39 -11.70
N ARG A 373 -2.93 40.11 -10.93
CA ARG A 373 -2.88 39.20 -9.77
C ARG A 373 -3.86 38.05 -9.99
N SER A 374 -3.50 36.85 -9.56
CA SER A 374 -4.39 35.70 -9.61
C SER A 374 -5.19 35.55 -8.31
N ALA A 375 -6.10 34.56 -8.27
CA ALA A 375 -6.92 34.27 -7.10
C ALA A 375 -6.11 33.87 -5.86
N TYR A 376 -4.90 33.32 -6.07
CA TYR A 376 -4.03 32.87 -4.99
C TYR A 376 -2.76 33.72 -4.96
N ALA A 377 -2.58 34.49 -3.88
CA ALA A 377 -1.44 35.41 -3.73
C ALA A 377 -0.06 34.74 -3.85
N CYS A 378 0.04 33.44 -3.59
CA CYS A 378 1.27 32.66 -3.67
C CYS A 378 1.75 32.40 -5.11
N GLU A 379 0.88 32.53 -6.11
CA GLU A 379 1.26 32.36 -7.52
C GLU A 379 2.04 33.59 -8.04
N GLY A 380 2.08 34.67 -7.26
CA GLY A 380 2.75 35.93 -7.58
C GLY A 380 1.87 36.90 -8.37
N ASN A 381 2.45 38.04 -8.74
CA ASN A 381 1.84 39.04 -9.60
C ASN A 381 2.71 39.30 -10.84
N ILE A 382 2.08 39.67 -11.94
CA ILE A 382 2.77 40.13 -13.14
C ILE A 382 2.75 41.65 -13.15
N GLU A 383 3.92 42.25 -13.32
CA GLU A 383 4.06 43.69 -13.45
C GLU A 383 4.85 44.05 -14.71
N LEU A 384 4.18 44.72 -15.64
CA LEU A 384 4.71 45.06 -16.96
C LEU A 384 4.50 46.54 -17.28
N LEU A 385 5.45 47.14 -18.00
CA LEU A 385 5.24 48.46 -18.62
C LEU A 385 4.74 48.28 -20.05
N VAL A 386 3.55 48.80 -20.32
CA VAL A 386 2.92 48.69 -21.63
C VAL A 386 2.92 50.07 -22.29
N SER A 387 3.39 50.16 -23.53
CA SER A 387 3.20 51.38 -24.33
C SER A 387 3.20 51.08 -25.83
N SER A 388 2.39 51.82 -26.59
CA SER A 388 2.39 51.77 -28.07
C SER A 388 3.63 52.44 -28.67
N LYS A 389 4.31 53.29 -27.89
CA LYS A 389 5.60 53.90 -28.23
C LYS A 389 6.71 53.29 -27.37
N GLU A 390 7.94 53.42 -27.85
CA GLU A 390 9.11 53.10 -27.05
C GLU A 390 9.16 54.04 -25.84
N SER A 391 9.18 53.45 -24.65
CA SER A 391 9.16 54.18 -23.38
C SER A 391 9.90 53.40 -22.32
N ILE A 392 10.43 54.14 -21.35
CA ILE A 392 11.15 53.62 -20.21
C ILE A 392 10.69 54.36 -18.95
N LEU A 393 10.53 53.63 -17.85
CA LEU A 393 10.17 54.18 -16.55
C LEU A 393 11.19 53.74 -15.51
N LEU A 394 11.42 54.59 -14.52
CA LEU A 394 12.13 54.26 -13.30
C LEU A 394 11.07 53.81 -12.27
N ALA A 395 11.15 52.55 -11.82
CA ALA A 395 10.11 51.89 -11.02
C ALA A 395 9.86 52.58 -9.67
N THR A 396 10.94 53.03 -9.03
CA THR A 396 10.92 53.76 -7.77
C THR A 396 11.78 55.01 -7.88
N ASN A 397 11.27 56.14 -7.40
CA ASN A 397 12.01 57.40 -7.36
C ASN A 397 11.46 58.23 -6.20
N PRO A 398 12.21 58.46 -5.10
CA PRO A 398 13.65 58.24 -4.93
C PRO A 398 14.11 56.77 -4.87
N VAL A 399 15.40 56.53 -5.10
CA VAL A 399 16.08 55.23 -5.08
C VAL A 399 17.11 55.19 -3.95
N ASP A 400 17.18 54.09 -3.19
CA ASP A 400 18.15 53.91 -2.11
C ASP A 400 19.40 53.12 -2.53
N GLN A 401 19.25 51.94 -3.15
CA GLN A 401 20.38 51.07 -3.48
C GLN A 401 20.40 50.68 -4.96
N VAL A 402 19.29 50.18 -5.50
CA VAL A 402 19.21 49.69 -6.88
C VAL A 402 18.12 50.45 -7.61
N ALA A 403 18.49 51.10 -8.72
CA ALA A 403 17.56 51.75 -9.61
C ALA A 403 17.04 50.74 -10.64
N GLU A 404 15.73 50.48 -10.60
CA GLU A 404 15.07 49.57 -11.52
C GLU A 404 14.41 50.34 -12.67
N PHE A 405 14.86 50.06 -13.89
CA PHE A 405 14.30 50.60 -15.12
C PHE A 405 13.45 49.55 -15.83
N ILE A 406 12.22 49.91 -16.20
CA ILE A 406 11.29 49.02 -16.92
C ILE A 406 11.08 49.59 -18.32
N MET A 407 11.27 48.75 -19.35
CA MET A 407 11.16 49.12 -20.76
C MET A 407 9.91 48.52 -21.41
N SER A 408 9.30 49.24 -22.35
CA SER A 408 8.11 48.76 -23.06
C SER A 408 8.40 47.73 -24.16
N LYS A 409 9.66 47.47 -24.49
CA LYS A 409 10.10 46.52 -25.53
C LYS A 409 11.36 45.75 -25.09
N PRO A 410 11.59 44.53 -25.61
CA PRO A 410 12.82 43.78 -25.35
C PRO A 410 14.00 44.34 -26.13
N TYR A 411 15.18 44.34 -25.49
CA TYR A 411 16.47 44.72 -26.06
C TYR A 411 17.53 43.74 -25.58
N GLU A 412 18.46 43.34 -26.46
CA GLU A 412 19.58 42.46 -26.06
C GLU A 412 20.58 43.19 -25.16
N LYS A 413 20.94 44.43 -25.54
CA LYS A 413 21.88 45.28 -24.82
C LYS A 413 21.38 46.72 -24.80
N VAL A 414 21.52 47.35 -23.64
CA VAL A 414 21.10 48.73 -23.42
C VAL A 414 22.27 49.51 -22.84
N ALA A 415 22.66 50.59 -23.51
CA ALA A 415 23.69 51.49 -23.00
C ALA A 415 23.06 52.52 -22.07
N LEU A 416 23.52 52.58 -20.83
CA LEU A 416 23.07 53.53 -19.81
C LEU A 416 24.23 54.39 -19.35
N LYS A 417 24.01 55.70 -19.34
CA LYS A 417 24.94 56.69 -18.79
C LYS A 417 24.24 57.47 -17.70
N LEU A 418 24.86 57.61 -16.53
CA LEU A 418 24.33 58.38 -15.42
C LEU A 418 25.18 59.63 -15.23
N TYR A 419 24.54 60.80 -15.20
CA TYR A 419 25.19 62.08 -14.97
C TYR A 419 24.71 62.68 -13.65
N ASN A 420 25.60 63.35 -12.91
CA ASN A 420 25.19 64.13 -11.74
C ASN A 420 24.57 65.48 -12.14
N SER A 421 24.11 66.26 -11.16
CA SER A 421 23.50 67.59 -11.39
C SER A 421 24.43 68.63 -12.03
N SER A 422 25.74 68.40 -12.02
CA SER A 422 26.76 69.23 -12.69
C SER A 422 27.10 68.72 -14.11
N SER A 423 26.30 67.80 -14.65
CA SER A 423 26.49 67.17 -15.96
C SER A 423 27.78 66.34 -16.09
N GLN A 424 28.38 65.92 -14.97
CA GLN A 424 29.52 65.00 -15.00
C GLN A 424 29.03 63.56 -15.09
N LEU A 425 29.61 62.78 -16.00
CA LEU A 425 29.34 61.35 -16.15
C LEU A 425 29.90 60.59 -14.94
N VAL A 426 29.05 59.86 -14.22
CA VAL A 426 29.42 59.08 -13.03
C VAL A 426 29.37 57.57 -13.28
N ILE A 427 28.47 57.09 -14.13
CA ILE A 427 28.37 55.68 -14.52
C ILE A 427 28.16 55.61 -16.03
N SER A 428 28.80 54.66 -16.70
CA SER A 428 28.60 54.37 -18.12
C SER A 428 28.75 52.87 -18.35
N GLU A 429 27.62 52.19 -18.57
CA GLU A 429 27.57 50.74 -18.70
C GLU A 429 26.72 50.32 -19.90
N VAL A 430 27.01 49.12 -20.41
CA VAL A 430 26.15 48.41 -21.36
C VAL A 430 25.66 47.18 -20.63
N MET A 431 24.36 47.10 -20.39
CA MET A 431 23.73 46.06 -19.60
C MET A 431 22.78 45.22 -20.44
N GLU A 432 22.58 43.97 -20.03
CA GLU A 432 21.62 43.04 -20.61
C GLU A 432 20.35 43.05 -19.75
N PRO A 433 19.18 43.44 -20.30
CA PRO A 433 17.92 43.42 -19.56
C PRO A 433 17.54 42.00 -19.09
N SER A 434 17.00 41.89 -17.88
CA SER A 434 16.46 40.63 -17.33
C SER A 434 15.09 40.29 -17.94
N GLU A 435 14.49 39.19 -17.48
CA GLU A 435 13.09 38.85 -17.80
C GLU A 435 12.15 40.04 -17.53
N ASN A 436 11.09 40.15 -18.34
CA ASN A 436 10.10 41.24 -18.32
C ASN A 436 10.66 42.64 -18.65
N ASN A 437 11.76 42.73 -19.42
CA ASN A 437 12.37 43.98 -19.91
C ASN A 437 12.78 44.94 -18.79
N ARG A 438 13.38 44.38 -17.73
CA ARG A 438 13.85 45.12 -16.56
C ARG A 438 15.37 45.25 -16.58
N LEU A 439 15.88 46.36 -16.06
CA LEU A 439 17.30 46.65 -15.97
C LEU A 439 17.61 47.25 -14.62
N PHE A 440 18.57 46.66 -13.91
CA PHE A 440 18.91 46.99 -12.54
C PHE A 440 20.28 47.66 -12.50
N LEU A 441 20.31 48.90 -12.02
CA LEU A 441 21.54 49.66 -11.85
C LEU A 441 21.83 49.83 -10.36
N ASP A 442 22.95 49.28 -9.89
CA ASP A 442 23.43 49.54 -8.53
C ASP A 442 23.91 50.99 -8.41
N VAL A 443 23.26 51.75 -7.52
CA VAL A 443 23.57 53.14 -7.20
C VAL A 443 23.96 53.31 -5.73
N SER A 444 24.20 52.20 -5.02
CA SER A 444 24.51 52.20 -3.57
C SER A 444 25.77 53.00 -3.24
N SER A 445 26.75 53.00 -4.13
CA SER A 445 28.02 53.75 -3.96
C SER A 445 27.92 55.23 -4.31
N LEU A 446 26.78 55.70 -4.85
CA LEU A 446 26.60 57.09 -5.23
C LEU A 446 26.13 57.94 -4.04
N PRO A 447 26.69 59.16 -3.86
CA PRO A 447 26.17 60.12 -2.88
C PRO A 447 24.71 60.49 -3.12
N GLU A 448 24.00 60.87 -2.06
CA GLU A 448 22.64 61.42 -2.15
C GLU A 448 22.61 62.63 -3.09
N GLY A 449 21.61 62.70 -3.96
CA GLY A 449 21.53 63.77 -4.95
C GLY A 449 20.66 63.47 -6.16
N VAL A 450 20.64 64.42 -7.10
CA VAL A 450 19.90 64.30 -8.35
C VAL A 450 20.85 63.86 -9.47
N TYR A 451 20.43 62.82 -10.18
CA TYR A 451 21.11 62.25 -11.32
C TYR A 451 20.19 62.22 -12.54
N TYR A 452 20.80 62.19 -13.72
CA TYR A 452 20.12 62.09 -15.00
C TYR A 452 20.62 60.84 -15.73
N ALA A 453 19.77 59.82 -15.81
CA ALA A 453 20.04 58.59 -16.52
C ALA A 453 19.69 58.76 -18.00
N GLN A 454 20.70 58.77 -18.85
CA GLN A 454 20.58 58.68 -20.29
C GLN A 454 20.61 57.21 -20.71
N VAL A 455 19.47 56.70 -21.15
CA VAL A 455 19.30 55.32 -21.58
C VAL A 455 19.13 55.30 -23.10
N GLN A 456 20.07 54.68 -23.79
CA GLN A 456 20.07 54.54 -25.23
C GLN A 456 19.31 53.27 -25.62
N LEU A 457 18.08 53.45 -26.10
CA LEU A 457 17.31 52.42 -26.80
C LEU A 457 17.44 52.69 -28.32
N ARG A 458 16.37 52.63 -29.12
CA ARG A 458 16.41 53.18 -30.49
C ARG A 458 16.51 54.71 -30.45
N ASN A 459 15.82 55.34 -29.50
CA ASN A 459 15.94 56.75 -29.18
C ASN A 459 16.62 56.95 -27.83
N LEU A 460 17.27 58.10 -27.65
CA LEU A 460 17.85 58.47 -26.35
C LEU A 460 16.75 58.93 -25.39
N HIS A 461 16.63 58.27 -24.25
CA HIS A 461 15.73 58.66 -23.17
C HIS A 461 16.52 59.24 -22.01
N THR A 462 16.06 60.36 -21.44
CA THR A 462 16.68 60.96 -20.24
C THR A 462 15.69 60.91 -19.09
N ILE A 463 16.07 60.29 -17.99
CA ILE A 463 15.23 60.05 -16.81
C ILE A 463 15.90 60.70 -15.60
N LYS A 464 15.14 61.50 -14.85
CA LYS A 464 15.61 62.06 -13.58
C LYS A 464 15.53 60.99 -12.48
N LEU A 465 16.66 60.71 -11.85
CA LEU A 465 16.80 59.78 -10.73
C LEU A 465 17.20 60.56 -9.48
N ILE A 466 16.49 60.38 -8.37
CA ILE A 466 16.83 60.97 -7.08
C ILE A 466 17.40 59.87 -6.21
N LYS A 467 18.70 59.93 -5.91
CA LYS A 467 19.36 59.05 -4.94
C LYS A 467 19.10 59.61 -3.56
N ARG A 468 18.45 58.82 -2.72
CA ARG A 468 18.24 59.16 -1.31
C ARG A 468 19.36 58.62 -0.44
#